data_AF-U5QRP9-F1
#
_entry.id   AF-U5QRP9-F1
#
_cell.length_a   1.000
_cell.length_b   1.000
_cell.length_c   1.000
_cell.angle_alpha   90.00
_cell.angle_beta   90.00
_cell.angle_gamma   90.00
#
_symmetry.space_group_name_H-M   'P 1'
#
loop_
_entity.id
_entity.type
_entity.pdbx_description
1 polymer ?
#
loop_
_entity_poly.entity_id
_entity_poly.type
_entity_poly.pdbx_seq_one_letter_code
_entity_poly.pdbx_strand_id
1 'polypeptide(L)'
;MWYKIPRCPRLLAVLFALAGVHSPVRAQSDLGAALFAQIQQCLVKKLPNLQRAKSEALSAASQQCFFNVVVLDERGARRIDANERTLAVLQTSGVRLPVRSGEGEATVPLGKLLLRSQSTGVYTVAVTIAGRKQDFLLDTGADSTIISAALARQLRLPSSPVPIPGEVFSQGVIGHSRRSGRVEASAYYLPVLGVGTARLQQLMAVSLPLAYIPGQKAGILGLNAISAFDMVIDPRIPELRLLRPSAPPAGAIPLTGQSGLLTAAVTIAGAGPFRFALDTGAGVSLLSKNLARQLALDTTPSRTVNLLGFGGSQGGQLVTLPGLSLGPVSLANVQAVVLATPLLDQTGLDGLVGQNFLNHFRQHWRFAPPNPLGIVPEGTLELERQ
;
A
#
# COMPACT_ATOMS: atom_id res chain seq x y z
N MET A 1 -22.93 30.57 -25.97
CA MET A 1 -23.24 29.83 -24.72
C MET A 1 -22.60 28.44 -24.84
N TRP A 2 -21.35 28.29 -24.39
CA TRP A 2 -20.59 27.02 -24.49
C TRP A 2 -20.05 26.66 -23.11
N TYR A 3 -20.40 25.46 -22.64
CA TYR A 3 -20.08 24.92 -21.33
C TYR A 3 -18.57 24.68 -21.17
N LYS A 4 -18.00 25.17 -20.06
CA LYS A 4 -16.64 24.89 -19.59
C LYS A 4 -16.50 23.39 -19.24
N ILE A 5 -15.61 22.71 -19.94
CA ILE A 5 -15.10 21.37 -19.57
C ILE A 5 -14.05 21.57 -18.46
N PRO A 6 -14.15 20.90 -17.29
CA PRO A 6 -13.15 21.02 -16.24
C PRO A 6 -11.82 20.34 -16.66
N ARG A 7 -10.72 21.08 -16.48
CA ARG A 7 -9.35 20.70 -16.84
C ARG A 7 -8.87 19.45 -16.07
N CYS A 8 -8.09 18.63 -16.78
CA CYS A 8 -7.39 17.39 -16.38
C CYS A 8 -6.73 17.36 -14.97
N PRO A 9 -6.54 16.15 -14.39
CA PRO A 9 -5.86 15.95 -13.12
C PRO A 9 -4.33 16.13 -13.24
N ARG A 10 -3.74 16.83 -12.26
CA ARG A 10 -2.40 17.42 -12.25
C ARG A 10 -1.21 16.45 -12.34
N LEU A 11 -1.40 15.13 -12.36
CA LEU A 11 -0.31 14.18 -12.63
C LEU A 11 0.19 14.29 -14.09
N LEU A 12 -0.72 14.61 -15.02
CA LEU A 12 -0.38 14.95 -16.39
C LEU A 12 0.49 16.23 -16.46
N ALA A 13 0.38 17.14 -15.50
CA ALA A 13 1.15 18.39 -15.50
C ALA A 13 2.65 18.16 -15.25
N VAL A 14 3.05 17.12 -14.50
CA VAL A 14 4.47 16.71 -14.38
C VAL A 14 4.98 16.23 -15.74
N LEU A 15 4.19 15.40 -16.42
CA LEU A 15 4.52 14.83 -17.73
C LEU A 15 4.51 15.87 -18.86
N PHE A 16 3.62 16.87 -18.80
CA PHE A 16 3.57 18.00 -19.72
C PHE A 16 4.64 19.06 -19.42
N ALA A 17 5.00 19.30 -18.16
CA ALA A 17 6.13 20.15 -17.80
C ALA A 17 7.48 19.56 -18.26
N LEU A 18 7.59 18.22 -18.29
CA LEU A 18 8.72 17.50 -18.90
C LEU A 18 8.75 17.62 -20.44
N ALA A 19 7.62 17.89 -21.09
CA ALA A 19 7.48 18.04 -22.55
C ALA A 19 7.58 19.50 -23.04
N GLY A 20 7.39 20.47 -22.14
CA GLY A 20 7.46 21.90 -22.45
C GLY A 20 8.88 22.43 -22.33
N VAL A 21 9.53 22.67 -23.47
CA VAL A 21 10.77 23.45 -23.52
C VAL A 21 10.42 24.92 -23.19
N HIS A 22 11.13 25.47 -22.20
CA HIS A 22 11.12 26.85 -21.68
C HIS A 22 10.16 27.18 -20.52
N SER A 23 10.66 27.01 -19.29
CA SER A 23 10.65 28.03 -18.23
C SER A 23 11.62 27.64 -17.11
N PRO A 24 12.41 28.57 -16.53
CA PRO A 24 13.36 28.24 -15.48
C PRO A 24 12.61 28.06 -14.16
N VAL A 25 12.28 26.83 -13.81
CA VAL A 25 11.82 26.52 -12.46
C VAL A 25 13.05 26.51 -11.56
N ARG A 26 13.12 27.47 -10.62
CA ARG A 26 14.16 27.54 -9.59
C ARG A 26 14.17 26.22 -8.80
N ALA A 27 15.21 25.43 -9.01
CA ALA A 27 15.45 24.18 -8.30
C ALA A 27 15.54 24.43 -6.79
N GLN A 28 14.65 23.81 -6.02
CA GLN A 28 14.66 23.89 -4.55
C GLN A 28 15.20 22.61 -3.88
N SER A 29 15.85 21.71 -4.65
CA SER A 29 16.78 20.71 -4.10
C SER A 29 17.78 20.27 -5.19
N ASP A 30 19.07 20.10 -4.84
CA ASP A 30 20.10 19.61 -5.77
C ASP A 30 19.73 18.23 -6.34
N LEU A 31 19.11 17.39 -5.51
CA LEU A 31 18.59 16.08 -5.91
C LEU A 31 17.48 16.19 -6.96
N GLY A 32 16.47 17.05 -6.74
CA GLY A 32 15.36 17.19 -7.68
C GLY A 32 15.81 17.69 -9.05
N ALA A 33 16.76 18.63 -9.10
CA ALA A 33 17.35 19.10 -10.35
C ALA A 33 18.11 17.99 -11.09
N ALA A 34 18.95 17.23 -10.37
CA ALA A 34 19.70 16.11 -10.94
C ALA A 34 18.77 15.02 -11.49
N LEU A 35 17.70 14.68 -10.77
CA LEU A 35 16.71 13.71 -11.22
C LEU A 35 15.96 14.18 -12.47
N PHE A 36 15.60 15.46 -12.54
CA PHE A 36 14.94 16.00 -13.72
C PHE A 36 15.84 15.91 -14.97
N ALA A 37 17.13 16.24 -14.83
CA ALA A 37 18.11 16.08 -15.89
C ALA A 37 18.25 14.62 -16.35
N GLN A 38 18.27 13.66 -15.42
CA GLN A 38 18.32 12.22 -15.75
C GLN A 38 17.04 11.76 -16.48
N ILE A 39 15.86 12.22 -16.06
CA ILE A 39 14.58 11.92 -16.74
C ILE A 39 14.60 12.47 -18.17
N GLN A 40 15.07 13.71 -18.36
CA GLN A 40 15.20 14.33 -19.68
C GLN A 40 16.17 13.58 -20.60
N GLN A 41 17.33 13.17 -20.08
CA GLN A 41 18.29 12.36 -20.84
C GLN A 41 17.69 11.00 -21.27
N CYS A 42 16.99 10.33 -20.36
CA CYS A 42 16.26 9.11 -20.69
C CYS A 42 15.22 9.34 -21.80
N LEU A 43 14.48 10.46 -21.71
CA LEU A 43 13.46 10.84 -22.68
C LEU A 43 14.02 11.07 -24.08
N VAL A 44 15.09 11.87 -24.20
CA VAL A 44 15.77 12.14 -25.47
C VAL A 44 16.32 10.85 -26.08
N LYS A 45 16.87 9.95 -25.26
CA LYS A 45 17.37 8.65 -25.73
C LYS A 45 16.24 7.75 -26.27
N LYS A 46 15.06 7.76 -25.63
CA LYS A 46 13.91 6.93 -26.04
C LYS A 46 13.13 7.51 -27.22
N LEU A 47 13.07 8.84 -27.30
CA LEU A 47 12.36 9.56 -28.36
C LEU A 47 13.31 10.59 -28.96
N PRO A 48 14.20 10.21 -29.90
CA PRO A 48 15.16 11.13 -30.51
C PRO A 48 14.51 12.35 -31.18
N ASN A 49 13.26 12.21 -31.65
CA ASN A 49 12.47 13.26 -32.28
C ASN A 49 11.27 13.69 -31.43
N LEU A 50 11.52 14.21 -30.21
CA LEU A 50 10.48 14.64 -29.25
C LEU A 50 9.41 15.57 -29.87
N GLN A 51 9.82 16.49 -30.75
CA GLN A 51 8.93 17.47 -31.38
C GLN A 51 7.88 16.85 -32.31
N ARG A 52 8.13 15.64 -32.84
CA ARG A 52 7.20 14.92 -33.73
C ARG A 52 6.49 13.76 -33.03
N ALA A 53 6.78 13.52 -31.75
CA ALA A 53 6.19 12.41 -31.02
C ALA A 53 4.70 12.67 -30.76
N LYS A 54 3.86 11.65 -31.00
CA LYS A 54 2.45 11.68 -30.61
C LYS A 54 2.34 11.79 -29.08
N SER A 55 1.30 12.46 -28.59
CA SER A 55 1.07 12.67 -27.15
C SER A 55 1.10 11.38 -26.33
N GLU A 56 0.59 10.28 -26.89
CA GLU A 56 0.56 8.96 -26.22
C GLU A 56 1.96 8.37 -26.08
N ALA A 57 2.77 8.41 -27.14
CA ALA A 57 4.15 7.92 -27.14
C ALA A 57 5.03 8.74 -26.20
N LEU A 58 4.86 10.07 -26.21
CA LEU A 58 5.54 10.98 -25.30
C LEU A 58 5.17 10.69 -23.85
N SER A 59 3.87 10.54 -23.55
CA SER A 59 3.40 10.17 -22.22
C SER A 59 4.02 8.85 -21.77
N ALA A 60 3.94 7.79 -22.58
CA ALA A 60 4.49 6.48 -22.25
C ALA A 60 6.01 6.52 -22.00
N ALA A 61 6.77 7.26 -22.82
CA ALA A 61 8.21 7.41 -22.64
C ALA A 61 8.56 8.20 -21.38
N SER A 62 7.89 9.33 -21.12
CA SER A 62 8.09 10.14 -19.91
C SER A 62 7.84 9.34 -18.65
N GLN A 63 6.79 8.51 -18.68
CA GLN A 63 6.43 7.61 -17.60
C GLN A 63 7.50 6.55 -17.36
N GLN A 64 7.93 5.84 -18.41
CA GLN A 64 8.97 4.82 -18.27
C GLN A 64 10.28 5.42 -17.76
N CYS A 65 10.64 6.62 -18.22
CA CYS A 65 11.81 7.33 -17.73
C CYS A 65 11.68 7.75 -16.27
N PHE A 66 10.51 8.23 -15.85
CA PHE A 66 10.27 8.51 -14.44
C PHE A 66 10.48 7.26 -13.58
N PHE A 67 9.89 6.12 -13.93
CA PHE A 67 10.08 4.89 -13.12
C PHE A 67 11.53 4.43 -13.10
N ASN A 68 12.18 4.32 -14.26
CA ASN A 68 13.56 3.84 -14.34
C ASN A 68 14.55 4.78 -13.65
N VAL A 69 14.28 6.08 -13.67
CA VAL A 69 15.16 7.05 -13.02
C VAL A 69 14.85 7.13 -11.54
N VAL A 70 13.58 7.29 -11.14
CA VAL A 70 13.16 7.71 -9.79
C VAL A 70 12.82 6.53 -8.87
N VAL A 71 12.16 5.50 -9.39
CA VAL A 71 11.55 4.42 -8.58
C VAL A 71 12.39 3.14 -8.60
N LEU A 72 12.97 2.79 -9.76
CA LEU A 72 13.68 1.54 -9.98
C LEU A 72 15.19 1.75 -10.06
N ASP A 73 15.96 0.79 -9.56
CA ASP A 73 17.40 0.72 -9.79
C ASP A 73 17.74 0.11 -11.16
N GLU A 74 19.03 -0.01 -11.47
CA GLU A 74 19.51 -0.55 -12.75
C GLU A 74 19.16 -2.04 -12.94
N ARG A 75 18.85 -2.76 -11.85
CA ARG A 75 18.43 -4.16 -11.85
C ARG A 75 16.90 -4.29 -11.95
N GLY A 76 16.17 -3.17 -11.97
CA GLY A 76 14.71 -3.15 -11.98
C GLY A 76 14.07 -3.41 -10.60
N ALA A 77 14.84 -3.35 -9.51
CA ALA A 77 14.31 -3.43 -8.16
C ALA A 77 13.87 -2.04 -7.67
N ARG A 78 12.82 -1.98 -6.85
CA ARG A 78 12.39 -0.73 -6.23
C ARG A 78 13.50 -0.17 -5.33
N ARG A 79 13.83 1.10 -5.49
CA ARG A 79 14.81 1.79 -4.65
C ARG A 79 14.24 2.02 -3.26
N ILE A 80 15.11 1.92 -2.26
CA ILE A 80 14.77 2.22 -0.86
C ILE A 80 14.39 3.70 -0.71
N ASP A 81 15.06 4.59 -1.45
CA ASP A 81 14.86 6.04 -1.42
C ASP A 81 13.87 6.56 -2.50
N ALA A 82 13.06 5.66 -3.09
CA ALA A 82 12.14 6.01 -4.17
C ALA A 82 11.14 7.11 -3.77
N ASN A 83 10.75 7.16 -2.49
CA ASN A 83 9.77 8.13 -1.99
C ASN A 83 10.40 9.53 -1.90
N GLU A 84 11.61 9.63 -1.36
CA GLU A 84 12.40 10.86 -1.24
C GLU A 84 12.68 11.43 -2.63
N ARG A 85 13.05 10.57 -3.58
CA ARG A 85 13.30 10.97 -4.98
C ARG A 85 12.03 11.42 -5.68
N THR A 86 10.89 10.76 -5.43
CA THR A 86 9.58 11.18 -5.95
C THR A 86 9.19 12.55 -5.40
N LEU A 87 9.37 12.77 -4.10
CA LEU A 87 9.09 14.05 -3.46
C LEU A 87 9.98 15.17 -4.02
N ALA A 88 11.27 14.92 -4.22
CA ALA A 88 12.20 15.89 -4.80
C ALA A 88 11.79 16.29 -6.23
N VAL A 89 11.36 15.33 -7.06
CA VAL A 89 10.85 15.63 -8.42
C VAL A 89 9.56 16.45 -8.36
N LEU A 90 8.62 16.11 -7.47
CA LEU A 90 7.37 16.86 -7.33
C LEU A 90 7.61 18.30 -6.86
N GLN A 91 8.49 18.50 -5.87
CA GLN A 91 8.90 19.82 -5.39
C GLN A 91 9.52 20.65 -6.52
N THR A 92 10.47 20.09 -7.25
CA THR A 92 11.13 20.78 -8.38
C THR A 92 10.18 21.04 -9.55
N SER A 93 9.19 20.18 -9.80
CA SER A 93 8.20 20.41 -10.87
C SER A 93 7.12 21.44 -10.50
N GLY A 94 7.02 21.83 -9.23
CA GLY A 94 5.96 22.71 -8.71
C GLY A 94 4.57 22.05 -8.68
N VAL A 95 4.47 20.75 -8.96
CA VAL A 95 3.19 20.04 -8.94
C VAL A 95 2.74 19.78 -7.51
N ARG A 96 1.54 20.28 -7.18
CA ARG A 96 0.87 20.03 -5.90
C ARG A 96 -0.17 18.93 -6.06
N LEU A 97 0.00 17.87 -5.30
CA LEU A 97 -0.98 16.79 -5.18
C LEU A 97 -2.17 17.27 -4.35
N PRO A 98 -3.41 16.85 -4.68
CA PRO A 98 -4.56 17.03 -3.81
C PRO A 98 -4.28 16.40 -2.44
N VAL A 99 -4.65 17.12 -1.39
CA VAL A 99 -4.53 16.63 -0.02
C VAL A 99 -5.82 15.90 0.33
N ARG A 100 -5.70 14.63 0.71
CA ARG A 100 -6.83 13.86 1.25
C ARG A 100 -7.36 14.51 2.54
N SER A 101 -8.66 14.45 2.77
CA SER A 101 -9.25 14.83 4.06
C SER A 101 -10.18 13.73 4.57
N GLY A 102 -10.13 13.48 5.87
CA GLY A 102 -11.05 12.61 6.60
C GLY A 102 -11.81 13.44 7.64
N GLU A 103 -13.12 13.28 7.69
CA GLU A 103 -14.01 14.02 8.60
C GLU A 103 -15.00 13.08 9.27
N GLY A 104 -15.43 13.46 10.48
CA GLY A 104 -16.36 12.69 11.29
C GLY A 104 -15.70 11.49 11.98
N GLU A 105 -16.55 10.69 12.58
CA GLU A 105 -16.19 9.48 13.32
C GLU A 105 -17.18 8.39 12.91
N ALA A 106 -16.82 7.13 13.13
CA ALA A 106 -17.70 6.01 12.80
C ALA A 106 -17.52 4.86 13.77
N THR A 107 -18.57 4.08 13.92
CA THR A 107 -18.57 2.79 14.59
C THR A 107 -19.40 1.86 13.74
N VAL A 108 -18.77 0.86 13.12
CA VAL A 108 -19.40 -0.01 12.12
C VAL A 108 -19.02 -1.46 12.35
N PRO A 109 -19.93 -2.41 12.10
CA PRO A 109 -19.59 -3.82 12.18
C PRO A 109 -18.57 -4.21 11.10
N LEU A 110 -17.66 -5.10 11.45
CA LEU A 110 -16.73 -5.74 10.54
C LEU A 110 -17.31 -7.08 10.07
N GLY A 111 -17.27 -7.29 8.75
CA GLY A 111 -17.42 -8.61 8.15
C GLY A 111 -16.13 -9.40 8.24
N LYS A 112 -16.17 -10.70 7.88
CA LYS A 112 -14.98 -11.54 7.75
C LYS A 112 -14.84 -12.01 6.31
N LEU A 113 -13.62 -12.00 5.81
CA LEU A 113 -13.31 -12.64 4.53
C LEU A 113 -13.44 -14.16 4.71
N LEU A 114 -14.30 -14.76 3.89
CA LEU A 114 -14.46 -16.20 3.77
C LEU A 114 -13.86 -16.67 2.46
N LEU A 115 -12.99 -17.67 2.51
CA LEU A 115 -12.47 -18.36 1.35
C LEU A 115 -12.83 -19.83 1.46
N ARG A 116 -13.50 -20.39 0.44
CA ARG A 116 -14.00 -21.78 0.45
C ARG A 116 -14.81 -22.09 1.73
N SER A 117 -15.65 -21.15 2.15
CA SER A 117 -16.47 -21.21 3.37
C SER A 117 -15.71 -21.29 4.69
N GLN A 118 -14.41 -21.00 4.70
CA GLN A 118 -13.60 -20.90 5.92
C GLN A 118 -13.19 -19.44 6.16
N SER A 119 -13.24 -19.01 7.42
CA SER A 119 -12.77 -17.68 7.78
C SER A 119 -11.25 -17.61 7.68
N THR A 120 -10.75 -16.53 7.08
CA THR A 120 -9.31 -16.25 7.01
C THR A 120 -8.79 -15.46 8.21
N GLY A 121 -9.68 -15.02 9.11
CA GLY A 121 -9.36 -14.07 10.18
C GLY A 121 -9.22 -12.61 9.72
N VAL A 122 -9.28 -12.34 8.41
CA VAL A 122 -9.19 -10.99 7.82
C VAL A 122 -10.57 -10.32 7.80
N TYR A 123 -10.60 -9.04 8.14
CA TYR A 123 -11.85 -8.28 8.20
C TYR A 123 -12.22 -7.63 6.87
N THR A 124 -13.52 -7.47 6.66
CA THR A 124 -14.09 -6.58 5.65
C THR A 124 -14.89 -5.47 6.31
N VAL A 125 -14.98 -4.33 5.64
CA VAL A 125 -15.74 -3.17 6.08
C VAL A 125 -16.66 -2.70 4.96
N ALA A 126 -17.91 -2.39 5.32
CA ALA A 126 -18.85 -1.78 4.40
C ALA A 126 -18.49 -0.30 4.19
N VAL A 127 -18.18 0.08 2.96
CA VAL A 127 -17.94 1.47 2.54
C VAL A 127 -19.10 1.94 1.65
N THR A 128 -19.34 3.24 1.58
CA THR A 128 -20.32 3.84 0.67
C THR A 128 -19.63 4.76 -0.31
N ILE A 129 -19.76 4.50 -1.61
CA ILE A 129 -19.20 5.35 -2.68
C ILE A 129 -20.32 5.68 -3.64
N ALA A 130 -20.52 6.98 -3.91
CA ALA A 130 -21.63 7.47 -4.75
C ALA A 130 -23.01 6.89 -4.35
N GLY A 131 -23.27 6.83 -3.03
CA GLY A 131 -24.53 6.32 -2.47
C GLY A 131 -24.71 4.80 -2.51
N ARG A 132 -23.72 4.03 -2.99
CA ARG A 132 -23.78 2.57 -3.06
C ARG A 132 -22.87 1.94 -2.01
N LYS A 133 -23.41 1.00 -1.23
CA LYS A 133 -22.63 0.18 -0.31
C LYS A 133 -21.76 -0.81 -1.08
N GLN A 134 -20.52 -0.96 -0.65
CA GLN A 134 -19.52 -1.86 -1.18
C GLN A 134 -18.78 -2.53 -0.02
N ASP A 135 -18.32 -3.76 -0.21
CA ASP A 135 -17.59 -4.50 0.81
C ASP A 135 -16.09 -4.49 0.47
N PHE A 136 -15.29 -3.89 1.34
CA PHE A 136 -13.85 -3.69 1.14
C PHE A 136 -13.06 -4.51 2.16
N LEU A 137 -11.92 -5.05 1.76
CA LEU A 137 -10.95 -5.56 2.74
C LEU A 137 -10.37 -4.39 3.54
N LEU A 138 -10.19 -4.55 4.85
CA LEU A 138 -9.49 -3.60 5.70
C LEU A 138 -8.02 -4.01 5.79
N ASP A 139 -7.11 -3.17 5.30
CA ASP A 139 -5.74 -3.60 5.01
C ASP A 139 -4.70 -2.50 5.31
N THR A 140 -3.94 -2.70 6.39
CA THR A 140 -2.79 -1.85 6.75
C THR A 140 -1.49 -2.27 6.05
N GLY A 141 -1.46 -3.41 5.37
CA GLY A 141 -0.38 -3.84 4.49
C GLY A 141 -0.47 -3.27 3.06
N ALA A 142 -1.59 -2.64 2.71
CA ALA A 142 -1.77 -1.91 1.46
C ALA A 142 -1.46 -0.41 1.64
N ASP A 143 -0.48 0.13 0.90
CA ASP A 143 -0.15 1.56 0.93
C ASP A 143 -1.31 2.43 0.40
N SER A 144 -2.02 1.90 -0.60
CA SER A 144 -3.03 2.58 -1.39
C SER A 144 -4.36 1.85 -1.32
N THR A 145 -5.45 2.60 -1.30
CA THR A 145 -6.79 2.08 -1.54
C THR A 145 -6.86 1.52 -2.96
N ILE A 146 -7.38 0.30 -3.09
CA ILE A 146 -7.57 -0.37 -4.37
C ILE A 146 -9.06 -0.55 -4.62
N ILE A 147 -9.48 -0.39 -5.87
CA ILE A 147 -10.84 -0.72 -6.31
C ILE A 147 -10.80 -1.77 -7.42
N SER A 148 -11.87 -2.53 -7.57
CA SER A 148 -11.99 -3.38 -8.75
C SER A 148 -12.20 -2.55 -10.02
N ALA A 149 -11.64 -2.99 -11.14
CA ALA A 149 -11.92 -2.40 -12.46
C ALA A 149 -13.43 -2.46 -12.80
N ALA A 150 -14.15 -3.46 -12.27
CA ALA A 150 -15.61 -3.53 -12.37
C ALA A 150 -16.29 -2.35 -11.64
N LEU A 151 -15.89 -2.07 -10.39
CA LEU A 151 -16.41 -0.93 -9.62
C LEU A 151 -16.08 0.41 -10.29
N ALA A 152 -14.85 0.58 -10.79
CA ALA A 152 -14.44 1.79 -11.51
C ALA A 152 -15.35 2.08 -12.72
N ARG A 153 -15.66 1.05 -13.52
CA ARG A 153 -16.59 1.14 -14.65
C ARG A 153 -18.03 1.41 -14.21
N GLN A 154 -18.50 0.74 -13.16
CA GLN A 154 -19.84 0.93 -12.60
C GLN A 154 -20.05 2.38 -12.13
N LEU A 155 -19.05 2.95 -11.48
CA LEU A 155 -19.05 4.33 -11.00
C LEU A 155 -18.78 5.36 -12.11
N ARG A 156 -18.46 4.91 -13.33
CA ARG A 156 -18.10 5.75 -14.49
C ARG A 156 -16.99 6.75 -14.14
N LEU A 157 -15.99 6.29 -13.38
CA LEU A 157 -14.93 7.18 -12.92
C LEU A 157 -14.06 7.62 -14.10
N PRO A 158 -13.67 8.91 -14.15
CA PRO A 158 -12.73 9.38 -15.15
C PRO A 158 -11.38 8.71 -14.88
N SER A 159 -10.95 7.82 -15.78
CA SER A 159 -9.66 7.15 -15.66
C SER A 159 -8.54 8.13 -15.96
N SER A 160 -7.60 8.21 -15.03
CA SER A 160 -6.27 8.72 -15.33
C SER A 160 -5.36 7.50 -15.44
N PRO A 161 -4.89 7.13 -16.65
CA PRO A 161 -3.91 6.06 -16.78
C PRO A 161 -2.73 6.36 -15.86
N VAL A 162 -2.54 5.52 -14.86
CA VAL A 162 -1.33 5.57 -14.04
C VAL A 162 -0.51 4.36 -14.45
N PRO A 163 0.63 4.57 -15.10
CA PRO A 163 1.49 3.51 -15.56
C PRO A 163 2.17 2.92 -14.33
N ILE A 164 1.63 1.86 -13.76
CA ILE A 164 2.38 1.08 -12.76
C ILE A 164 3.06 -0.03 -13.56
N PRO A 165 4.40 -0.03 -13.72
CA PRO A 165 5.09 -1.16 -14.32
C PRO A 165 4.69 -2.43 -13.58
N GLY A 166 4.46 -3.52 -14.31
CA GLY A 166 4.05 -4.79 -13.71
C GLY A 166 5.09 -5.29 -12.70
N GLU A 167 6.35 -4.93 -12.92
CA GLU A 167 7.50 -5.19 -12.04
C GLU A 167 7.36 -4.44 -10.71
N VAL A 168 6.93 -3.19 -10.71
CA VAL A 168 6.70 -2.41 -9.48
C VAL A 168 5.54 -3.02 -8.69
N PHE A 169 4.46 -3.41 -9.40
CA PHE A 169 3.31 -4.04 -8.75
C PHE A 169 3.68 -5.41 -8.14
N SER A 170 4.36 -6.27 -8.89
CA SER A 170 4.71 -7.63 -8.46
C SER A 170 5.68 -7.67 -7.27
N GLN A 171 6.44 -6.60 -7.06
CA GLN A 171 7.35 -6.45 -5.92
C GLN A 171 6.63 -6.14 -4.60
N GLY A 172 5.44 -5.53 -4.65
CA GLY A 172 4.67 -5.14 -3.47
C GLY A 172 3.63 -6.16 -3.01
N VAL A 173 3.56 -7.34 -3.65
CA VAL A 173 2.47 -8.30 -3.43
C VAL A 173 2.97 -9.72 -3.24
N ILE A 174 2.14 -10.55 -2.59
CA ILE A 174 2.37 -11.99 -2.46
C ILE A 174 1.61 -12.73 -3.56
N GLY A 175 2.24 -13.75 -4.14
CA GLY A 175 1.61 -14.57 -5.19
C GLY A 175 2.23 -14.39 -6.57
N HIS A 176 2.11 -15.44 -7.38
CA HIS A 176 2.37 -15.36 -8.81
C HIS A 176 1.10 -15.71 -9.59
N SER A 177 0.69 -14.80 -10.47
CA SER A 177 -0.45 -15.03 -11.35
C SER A 177 0.07 -15.79 -12.56
N ARG A 178 -0.60 -16.89 -12.93
CA ARG A 178 -0.32 -17.59 -14.21
C ARG A 178 -0.63 -16.70 -15.43
N ARG A 179 -1.23 -15.53 -15.22
CA ARG A 179 -1.38 -14.48 -16.24
C ARG A 179 -0.10 -13.65 -16.25
N SER A 180 0.90 -14.16 -16.96
CA SER A 180 2.20 -13.53 -17.23
C SER A 180 2.06 -12.33 -18.17
N GLY A 181 1.39 -11.27 -17.71
CA GLY A 181 1.15 -10.05 -18.49
C GLY A 181 1.11 -8.80 -17.62
N ARG A 182 1.25 -7.63 -18.27
CA ARG A 182 1.12 -6.31 -17.64
C ARG A 182 -0.17 -6.25 -16.81
N VAL A 183 -0.06 -5.84 -15.55
CA VAL A 183 -1.23 -5.56 -14.72
C VAL A 183 -1.85 -4.26 -15.23
N GLU A 184 -3.08 -4.35 -15.74
CA GLU A 184 -3.85 -3.17 -16.12
C GLU A 184 -4.28 -2.41 -14.86
N ALA A 185 -3.47 -1.43 -14.48
CA ALA A 185 -3.75 -0.52 -13.40
C ALA A 185 -4.11 0.87 -13.95
N SER A 186 -5.01 1.56 -13.24
CA SER A 186 -5.36 2.97 -13.51
C SER A 186 -5.64 3.64 -12.19
N ALA A 187 -5.30 4.92 -12.05
CA ALA A 187 -5.65 5.66 -10.84
C ALA A 187 -6.89 6.51 -11.05
N TYR A 188 -7.61 6.68 -9.95
CA TYR A 188 -8.85 7.42 -9.89
C TYR A 188 -8.84 8.24 -8.61
N TYR A 189 -9.44 9.44 -8.68
CA TYR A 189 -9.95 10.07 -7.48
C TYR A 189 -11.36 9.54 -7.25
N LEU A 190 -11.61 8.98 -6.08
CA LEU A 190 -12.93 8.50 -5.74
C LEU A 190 -13.86 9.69 -5.44
N PRO A 191 -15.16 9.58 -5.75
CA PRO A 191 -16.18 10.33 -5.03
C PRO A 191 -16.02 10.12 -3.53
N VAL A 192 -16.68 10.95 -2.72
CA VAL A 192 -16.64 10.81 -1.26
C VAL A 192 -16.85 9.35 -0.86
N LEU A 193 -15.86 8.78 -0.18
CA LEU A 193 -15.92 7.43 0.37
C LEU A 193 -16.38 7.56 1.82
N GLY A 194 -17.50 6.94 2.14
CA GLY A 194 -18.04 6.90 3.50
C GLY A 194 -17.76 5.58 4.19
N VAL A 195 -17.48 5.63 5.49
CA VAL A 195 -17.51 4.47 6.41
C VAL A 195 -18.43 4.87 7.55
N GLY A 196 -19.64 4.33 7.59
CA GLY A 196 -20.68 4.85 8.50
C GLY A 196 -20.88 6.36 8.30
N THR A 197 -20.67 7.14 9.36
CA THR A 197 -20.74 8.60 9.36
C THR A 197 -19.43 9.30 9.01
N ALA A 198 -18.30 8.58 9.03
CA ALA A 198 -17.01 9.11 8.62
C ALA A 198 -16.94 9.26 7.10
N ARG A 199 -16.29 10.32 6.61
CA ARG A 199 -16.20 10.66 5.19
C ARG A 199 -14.76 10.95 4.79
N LEU A 200 -14.37 10.43 3.64
CA LEU A 200 -13.07 10.65 3.01
C LEU A 200 -13.24 11.34 1.66
N GLN A 201 -12.48 12.42 1.45
CA GLN A 201 -12.48 13.20 0.22
C GLN A 201 -11.07 13.25 -0.39
N GLN A 202 -11.00 13.52 -1.69
CA GLN A 202 -9.74 13.59 -2.45
C GLN A 202 -8.90 12.30 -2.32
N LEU A 203 -9.56 11.16 -2.13
CA LEU A 203 -8.90 9.87 -1.98
C LEU A 203 -8.52 9.31 -3.35
N MET A 204 -7.22 9.11 -3.58
CA MET A 204 -6.76 8.33 -4.72
C MET A 204 -6.97 6.84 -4.47
N ALA A 205 -7.41 6.15 -5.51
CA ALA A 205 -7.46 4.70 -5.55
C ALA A 205 -6.85 4.17 -6.86
N VAL A 206 -6.25 2.99 -6.78
CA VAL A 206 -5.75 2.25 -7.95
C VAL A 206 -6.76 1.16 -8.31
N SER A 207 -7.19 1.08 -9.56
CA SER A 207 -8.01 -0.04 -10.01
C SER A 207 -7.17 -1.24 -10.38
N LEU A 208 -7.61 -2.43 -9.99
CA LEU A 208 -7.06 -3.70 -10.45
C LEU A 208 -8.17 -4.63 -10.98
N PRO A 209 -7.85 -5.60 -11.86
CA PRO A 209 -8.80 -6.64 -12.20
C PRO A 209 -9.24 -7.44 -10.97
N LEU A 210 -10.51 -7.87 -10.91
CA LEU A 210 -11.07 -8.59 -9.75
C LEU A 210 -10.28 -9.84 -9.35
N ALA A 211 -9.60 -10.48 -10.30
CA ALA A 211 -8.78 -11.66 -10.05
C ALA A 211 -7.59 -11.41 -9.10
N TYR A 212 -7.18 -10.15 -8.95
CA TYR A 212 -6.12 -9.74 -8.03
C TYR A 212 -6.67 -9.38 -6.64
N ILE A 213 -7.99 -9.31 -6.43
CA ILE A 213 -8.59 -8.93 -5.14
C ILE A 213 -9.13 -10.18 -4.44
N PRO A 214 -8.58 -10.58 -3.29
CA PRO A 214 -9.03 -11.76 -2.55
C PRO A 214 -10.53 -11.75 -2.28
N GLY A 215 -11.18 -12.91 -2.45
CA GLY A 215 -12.63 -13.04 -2.26
C GLY A 215 -13.49 -12.26 -3.25
N GLN A 216 -12.92 -11.74 -4.35
CA GLN A 216 -13.61 -10.92 -5.34
C GLN A 216 -14.33 -9.70 -4.72
N LYS A 217 -13.72 -9.13 -3.68
CA LYS A 217 -14.25 -7.95 -3.00
C LYS A 217 -14.24 -6.72 -3.92
N ALA A 218 -15.06 -5.74 -3.59
CA ALA A 218 -15.21 -4.55 -4.41
C ALA A 218 -13.96 -3.67 -4.40
N GLY A 219 -13.17 -3.75 -3.33
CA GLY A 219 -11.91 -3.05 -3.15
C GLY A 219 -11.19 -3.43 -1.86
N ILE A 220 -10.12 -2.69 -1.59
CA ILE A 220 -9.27 -2.78 -0.40
C ILE A 220 -9.13 -1.35 0.12
N LEU A 221 -9.42 -1.14 1.39
CA LEU A 221 -9.23 0.13 2.07
C LEU A 221 -7.81 0.12 2.64
N GLY A 222 -6.91 0.86 2.00
CA GLY A 222 -5.48 0.89 2.34
C GLY A 222 -5.13 1.97 3.35
N LEU A 223 -3.85 2.04 3.74
CA LEU A 223 -3.31 3.03 4.67
C LEU A 223 -3.59 4.47 4.23
N ASN A 224 -3.56 4.79 2.94
CA ASN A 224 -3.88 6.14 2.47
C ASN A 224 -5.31 6.61 2.83
N ALA A 225 -6.23 5.69 3.12
CA ALA A 225 -7.58 6.00 3.59
C ALA A 225 -7.69 5.86 5.11
N ILE A 226 -7.20 4.74 5.66
CA ILE A 226 -7.32 4.40 7.08
C ILE A 226 -6.63 5.46 7.95
N SER A 227 -5.44 5.91 7.54
CA SER A 227 -4.62 6.87 8.30
C SER A 227 -5.19 8.29 8.36
N ALA A 228 -6.42 8.52 7.90
CA ALA A 228 -7.14 9.75 8.17
C ALA A 228 -7.77 9.81 9.55
N PHE A 229 -7.83 8.66 10.24
CA PHE A 229 -8.49 8.47 11.51
C PHE A 229 -7.58 7.71 12.45
N ASP A 230 -7.79 7.87 13.76
CA ASP A 230 -7.41 6.82 14.69
C ASP A 230 -8.33 5.63 14.46
N MET A 231 -7.77 4.43 14.41
CA MET A 231 -8.51 3.22 14.07
C MET A 231 -8.49 2.26 15.26
N VAL A 232 -9.67 1.85 15.72
CA VAL A 232 -9.81 0.76 16.68
C VAL A 232 -10.45 -0.44 16.01
N ILE A 233 -9.84 -1.61 16.18
CA ILE A 233 -10.42 -2.91 15.82
C ILE A 233 -10.62 -3.69 17.12
N ASP A 234 -11.86 -4.11 17.39
CA ASP A 234 -12.17 -5.03 18.49
C ASP A 234 -12.54 -6.42 17.92
N PRO A 235 -11.69 -7.45 18.11
CA PRO A 235 -12.01 -8.79 17.63
C PRO A 235 -13.14 -9.52 18.38
N ARG A 236 -13.42 -9.18 19.65
CA ARG A 236 -14.51 -9.79 20.45
C ARG A 236 -15.88 -9.37 19.93
N ILE A 237 -16.00 -8.08 19.64
CA ILE A 237 -17.19 -7.49 19.02
C ILE A 237 -16.69 -6.97 17.67
N PRO A 238 -16.73 -7.77 16.59
CA PRO A 238 -16.05 -7.48 15.33
C PRO A 238 -16.53 -6.15 14.76
N GLU A 239 -15.84 -5.08 15.14
CA GLU A 239 -16.25 -3.70 14.99
C GLU A 239 -15.02 -2.86 14.68
N LEU A 240 -15.22 -1.91 13.77
CA LEU A 240 -14.28 -0.87 13.43
C LEU A 240 -14.80 0.45 14.01
N ARG A 241 -13.95 1.11 14.80
CA ARG A 241 -14.18 2.51 15.18
C ARG A 241 -13.15 3.38 14.49
N LEU A 242 -13.65 4.38 13.77
CA LEU A 242 -12.84 5.46 13.21
C LEU A 242 -13.05 6.68 14.09
N LEU A 243 -11.98 7.13 14.72
CA LEU A 243 -11.97 8.22 15.69
C LEU A 243 -11.17 9.39 15.13
N ARG A 244 -11.35 10.57 15.71
CA ARG A 244 -10.48 11.70 15.38
C ARG A 244 -9.03 11.38 15.79
N PRO A 245 -8.03 11.81 14.99
CA PRO A 245 -6.64 11.67 15.36
C PRO A 245 -6.35 12.22 16.76
N SER A 246 -5.68 11.43 17.59
CA SER A 246 -5.32 11.79 18.96
C SER A 246 -3.81 11.65 19.20
N ALA A 247 -3.32 12.29 20.26
CA ALA A 247 -1.94 12.13 20.66
C ALA A 247 -1.66 10.68 21.10
N PRO A 248 -0.50 10.11 20.76
CA PRO A 248 -0.14 8.77 21.21
C PRO A 248 0.06 8.73 22.73
N PRO A 249 -0.44 7.70 23.43
CA PRO A 249 -0.20 7.53 24.84
C PRO A 249 1.22 7.04 25.12
N ALA A 250 1.69 7.27 26.35
CA ALA A 250 2.97 6.75 26.80
C ALA A 250 2.96 5.21 26.79
N GLY A 251 4.04 4.61 26.29
CA GLY A 251 4.19 3.14 26.25
C GLY A 251 3.50 2.45 25.07
N ALA A 252 2.85 3.20 24.16
CA ALA A 252 2.36 2.63 22.91
C ALA A 252 3.53 2.11 22.05
N ILE A 253 3.25 1.08 21.25
CA ILE A 253 4.26 0.44 20.39
C ILE A 253 4.57 1.41 19.24
N PRO A 254 5.83 1.86 19.09
CA PRO A 254 6.19 2.77 18.01
C PRO A 254 6.14 2.05 16.66
N LEU A 255 5.55 2.71 15.67
CA LEU A 255 5.51 2.25 14.29
C LEU A 255 6.35 3.15 13.41
N THR A 256 7.18 2.55 12.56
CA THR A 256 7.96 3.27 11.54
C THR A 256 7.37 3.02 10.17
N GLY A 257 7.05 4.09 9.46
CA GLY A 257 6.59 4.07 8.08
C GLY A 257 7.75 3.93 7.11
N GLN A 258 7.73 2.88 6.29
CA GLN A 258 8.74 2.66 5.26
C GLN A 258 8.15 1.98 4.03
N SER A 259 8.45 2.52 2.85
CA SER A 259 7.95 1.98 1.57
C SER A 259 6.42 1.79 1.52
N GLY A 260 5.67 2.63 2.24
CA GLY A 260 4.20 2.56 2.29
C GLY A 260 3.63 1.57 3.30
N LEU A 261 4.49 0.88 4.08
CA LEU A 261 4.10 -0.05 5.14
C LEU A 261 4.40 0.55 6.51
N LEU A 262 3.63 0.14 7.53
CA LEU A 262 3.97 0.39 8.92
C LEU A 262 4.67 -0.81 9.52
N THR A 263 5.82 -0.55 10.15
CA THR A 263 6.70 -1.58 10.69
C THR A 263 6.91 -1.40 12.18
N ALA A 264 7.15 -2.50 12.88
CA ALA A 264 7.47 -2.50 14.30
C ALA A 264 8.60 -3.50 14.60
N ALA A 265 9.23 -3.31 15.76
CA ALA A 265 10.20 -4.24 16.31
C ALA A 265 9.48 -5.46 16.91
N VAL A 266 9.86 -6.66 16.46
CA VAL A 266 9.34 -7.94 16.94
C VAL A 266 10.49 -8.78 17.48
N THR A 267 10.25 -9.49 18.58
CA THR A 267 11.16 -10.56 19.03
C THR A 267 10.53 -11.93 18.86
N ILE A 268 11.33 -12.91 18.49
CA ILE A 268 10.91 -14.31 18.34
C ILE A 268 11.73 -15.16 19.29
N ALA A 269 11.06 -15.82 20.24
CA ALA A 269 11.71 -16.61 21.30
C ALA A 269 12.86 -15.83 22.01
N GLY A 270 12.68 -14.52 22.21
CA GLY A 270 13.67 -13.64 22.85
C GLY A 270 14.76 -13.09 21.92
N ALA A 271 14.90 -13.61 20.69
CA ALA A 271 15.83 -13.07 19.70
C ALA A 271 15.21 -11.87 18.95
N GLY A 272 16.04 -10.89 18.58
CA GLY A 272 15.62 -9.67 17.88
C GLY A 272 16.34 -8.42 18.41
N PRO A 273 15.83 -7.21 18.11
CA PRO A 273 14.59 -6.93 17.38
C PRO A 273 14.71 -7.24 15.87
N PHE A 274 13.67 -7.83 15.31
CA PHE A 274 13.45 -8.01 13.88
C PHE A 274 12.42 -7.00 13.38
N ARG A 275 12.51 -6.60 12.12
CA ARG A 275 11.64 -5.58 11.54
C ARG A 275 10.48 -6.24 10.78
N PHE A 276 9.27 -6.07 11.31
CA PHE A 276 8.06 -6.68 10.76
C PHE A 276 7.09 -5.61 10.28
N ALA A 277 6.47 -5.80 9.12
CA ALA A 277 5.27 -5.05 8.75
C ALA A 277 4.06 -5.54 9.56
N LEU A 278 3.11 -4.65 9.86
CA LEU A 278 1.86 -5.02 10.53
C LEU A 278 0.69 -4.94 9.55
N ASP A 279 0.08 -6.09 9.26
CA ASP A 279 -0.87 -6.23 8.16
C ASP A 279 -2.18 -6.87 8.61
N THR A 280 -3.22 -6.04 8.70
CA THR A 280 -4.60 -6.44 9.01
C THR A 280 -5.31 -7.17 7.87
N GLY A 281 -4.77 -7.08 6.64
CA GLY A 281 -5.18 -7.81 5.44
C GLY A 281 -4.56 -9.22 5.33
N ALA A 282 -3.55 -9.54 6.13
CA ALA A 282 -2.95 -10.87 6.20
C ALA A 282 -3.63 -11.76 7.25
N GLY A 283 -4.07 -12.96 6.85
CA GLY A 283 -4.65 -13.94 7.77
C GLY A 283 -3.63 -14.66 8.65
N VAL A 284 -2.37 -14.74 8.21
CA VAL A 284 -1.28 -15.45 8.88
C VAL A 284 0.02 -14.64 8.82
N SER A 285 0.79 -14.65 9.90
CA SER A 285 2.12 -14.05 9.96
C SER A 285 3.11 -14.75 9.01
N LEU A 286 4.06 -13.99 8.50
CA LEU A 286 5.04 -14.44 7.52
C LEU A 286 6.46 -14.22 8.02
N LEU A 287 7.38 -15.09 7.61
CA LEU A 287 8.81 -14.94 7.84
C LEU A 287 9.57 -14.99 6.52
N SER A 288 10.62 -14.17 6.42
CA SER A 288 11.60 -14.31 5.34
C SER A 288 12.37 -15.63 5.52
N LYS A 289 12.84 -16.20 4.41
CA LYS A 289 13.74 -17.37 4.47
C LYS A 289 15.03 -17.06 5.23
N ASN A 290 15.49 -15.81 5.20
CA ASN A 290 16.72 -15.43 5.87
C ASN A 290 16.56 -15.46 7.38
N LEU A 291 15.46 -14.90 7.89
CA LEU A 291 15.13 -14.95 9.30
C LEU A 291 14.90 -16.38 9.79
N ALA A 292 14.17 -17.19 9.01
CA ALA A 292 13.95 -18.60 9.37
C ALA A 292 15.26 -19.39 9.52
N ARG A 293 16.25 -19.15 8.63
CA ARG A 293 17.59 -19.73 8.76
C ARG A 293 18.36 -19.18 9.97
N GLN A 294 18.31 -17.87 10.18
CA GLN A 294 18.98 -17.22 11.31
C GLN A 294 18.48 -17.78 12.66
N LEU A 295 17.20 -18.08 12.75
CA LEU A 295 16.57 -18.68 13.93
C LEU A 295 16.67 -20.20 13.98
N ALA A 296 17.34 -20.83 13.00
CA ALA A 296 17.44 -22.28 12.85
C ALA A 296 16.08 -23.01 12.96
N LEU A 297 15.02 -22.41 12.39
CA LEU A 297 13.68 -23.00 12.44
C LEU A 297 13.65 -24.30 11.62
N ASP A 298 13.09 -25.34 12.22
CA ASP A 298 12.90 -26.61 11.53
C ASP A 298 11.81 -26.46 10.45
N THR A 299 12.24 -26.46 9.19
CA THR A 299 11.37 -26.45 8.02
C THR A 299 11.26 -27.82 7.35
N THR A 300 11.85 -28.86 7.93
CA THR A 300 12.06 -30.17 7.28
C THR A 300 10.84 -31.10 7.36
N PRO A 301 10.03 -31.12 8.43
CA PRO A 301 8.70 -31.73 8.41
C PRO A 301 7.60 -30.72 8.02
N SER A 302 7.95 -29.52 7.53
CA SER A 302 6.97 -28.44 7.39
C SER A 302 5.89 -28.77 6.36
N ARG A 303 4.63 -28.62 6.78
CA ARG A 303 3.47 -28.70 5.88
C ARG A 303 3.56 -27.55 4.88
N THR A 304 3.75 -27.87 3.60
CA THR A 304 3.63 -26.88 2.54
C THR A 304 2.19 -26.36 2.51
N VAL A 305 2.04 -25.04 2.56
CA VAL A 305 0.76 -24.34 2.46
C VAL A 305 0.78 -23.41 1.25
N ASN A 306 -0.37 -23.22 0.62
CA ASN A 306 -0.54 -22.24 -0.45
C ASN A 306 -1.18 -20.99 0.12
N LEU A 307 -0.46 -19.89 0.07
CA LEU A 307 -0.93 -18.55 0.40
C LEU A 307 -1.61 -17.94 -0.83
N LEU A 308 -2.73 -17.25 -0.62
CA LEU A 308 -3.39 -16.43 -1.63
C LEU A 308 -3.15 -14.96 -1.27
N GLY A 309 -2.41 -14.24 -2.12
CA GLY A 309 -2.23 -12.80 -2.03
C GLY A 309 -2.69 -12.09 -3.31
N PHE A 310 -2.46 -10.78 -3.38
CA PHE A 310 -2.87 -9.98 -4.54
C PHE A 310 -2.20 -10.44 -5.84
N GLY A 311 -0.95 -10.89 -5.77
CA GLY A 311 -0.21 -11.43 -6.91
C GLY A 311 -0.66 -12.81 -7.36
N GLY A 312 -1.55 -13.50 -6.62
CA GLY A 312 -2.00 -14.86 -6.90
C GLY A 312 -1.62 -15.84 -5.79
N SER A 313 -1.40 -17.10 -6.15
CA SER A 313 -1.05 -18.14 -5.17
C SER A 313 0.47 -18.32 -5.08
N GLN A 314 0.98 -18.58 -3.88
CA GLN A 314 2.38 -18.93 -3.66
C GLN A 314 2.53 -19.97 -2.55
N GLY A 315 3.39 -20.96 -2.78
CA GLY A 315 3.71 -21.98 -1.78
C GLY A 315 4.68 -21.45 -0.73
N GLY A 316 4.44 -21.80 0.53
CA GLY A 316 5.31 -21.51 1.67
C GLY A 316 5.35 -22.66 2.66
N GLN A 317 6.26 -22.57 3.63
CA GLN A 317 6.46 -23.60 4.65
C GLN A 317 5.84 -23.16 5.98
N LEU A 318 4.85 -23.92 6.47
CA LEU A 318 4.23 -23.64 7.76
C LEU A 318 5.17 -24.03 8.90
N VAL A 319 5.41 -23.09 9.81
CA VAL A 319 6.20 -23.28 11.04
C VAL A 319 5.39 -22.80 12.25
N THR A 320 5.78 -23.26 13.44
CA THR A 320 5.23 -22.76 14.71
C THR A 320 6.35 -22.07 15.48
N LEU A 321 6.12 -20.80 15.82
CA LEU A 321 7.06 -20.00 16.58
C LEU A 321 6.83 -20.24 18.07
N PRO A 322 7.87 -20.58 18.86
CA PRO A 322 7.74 -20.80 20.30
C PRO A 322 7.18 -19.58 21.03
N GLY A 323 7.57 -18.37 20.59
CA GLY A 323 6.99 -17.11 21.05
C GLY A 323 7.22 -16.00 20.04
N LEU A 324 6.23 -15.11 19.88
CA LEU A 324 6.31 -13.87 19.11
C LEU A 324 5.88 -12.74 20.04
N SER A 325 6.74 -11.73 20.19
CA SER A 325 6.46 -10.55 21.02
C SER A 325 6.52 -9.28 20.20
N LEU A 326 5.53 -8.41 20.42
CA LEU A 326 5.38 -7.11 19.78
C LEU A 326 5.13 -6.09 20.89
N GLY A 327 6.13 -5.25 21.18
CA GLY A 327 6.10 -4.37 22.36
C GLY A 327 5.90 -5.17 23.66
N PRO A 328 4.94 -4.80 24.53
CA PRO A 328 4.74 -5.45 25.82
C PRO A 328 3.95 -6.77 25.73
N VAL A 329 3.40 -7.11 24.56
CA VAL A 329 2.57 -8.32 24.41
C VAL A 329 3.35 -9.46 23.77
N SER A 330 3.07 -10.68 24.21
CA SER A 330 3.67 -11.91 23.70
C SER A 330 2.63 -13.01 23.56
N LEU A 331 2.75 -13.81 22.50
CA LEU A 331 1.98 -15.03 22.29
C LEU A 331 2.95 -16.20 22.04
N ALA A 332 2.63 -17.35 22.64
CA ALA A 332 3.34 -18.59 22.38
C ALA A 332 2.68 -19.38 21.24
N ASN A 333 3.43 -20.28 20.62
CA ASN A 333 2.93 -21.23 19.60
C ASN A 333 2.23 -20.55 18.40
N VAL A 334 2.80 -19.43 17.93
CA VAL A 334 2.22 -18.66 16.82
C VAL A 334 2.56 -19.32 15.49
N GLN A 335 1.54 -19.67 14.71
CA GLN A 335 1.77 -20.15 13.34
C GLN A 335 2.34 -19.04 12.46
N ALA A 336 3.33 -19.38 11.64
CA ALA A 336 3.85 -18.48 10.63
C ALA A 336 4.19 -19.25 9.35
N VAL A 337 4.26 -18.55 8.24
CA VAL A 337 4.67 -19.16 6.96
C VAL A 337 5.99 -18.57 6.51
N VAL A 338 7.00 -19.42 6.32
CA VAL A 338 8.26 -19.04 5.72
C VAL A 338 8.08 -18.95 4.21
N LEU A 339 8.39 -17.79 3.64
CA LEU A 339 8.16 -17.46 2.24
C LEU A 339 9.38 -16.75 1.63
N ALA A 340 9.73 -17.10 0.38
CA ALA A 340 10.62 -16.27 -0.43
C ALA A 340 9.77 -15.35 -1.30
N THR A 341 9.72 -14.06 -1.00
CA THR A 341 8.92 -13.10 -1.74
C THR A 341 9.70 -11.82 -1.96
N PRO A 342 9.64 -11.22 -3.18
CA PRO A 342 10.21 -9.91 -3.44
C PRO A 342 9.77 -8.85 -2.43
N LEU A 343 8.55 -8.97 -1.89
CA LEU A 343 8.04 -8.06 -0.88
C LEU A 343 8.97 -7.97 0.33
N LEU A 344 9.36 -9.10 0.92
CA LEU A 344 10.24 -9.10 2.10
C LEU A 344 11.68 -8.79 1.72
N ASP A 345 12.17 -9.40 0.63
CA ASP A 345 13.58 -9.27 0.22
C ASP A 345 13.94 -7.84 -0.19
N GLN A 346 13.05 -7.12 -0.90
CA GLN A 346 13.33 -5.77 -1.40
C GLN A 346 13.00 -4.66 -0.40
N THR A 347 12.07 -4.89 0.52
CA THR A 347 11.81 -3.95 1.62
C THR A 347 12.77 -4.14 2.80
N GLY A 348 13.53 -5.24 2.79
CA GLY A 348 14.43 -5.66 3.86
C GLY A 348 13.68 -6.07 5.14
N LEU A 349 12.41 -6.42 5.02
CA LEU A 349 11.59 -6.87 6.15
C LEU A 349 11.94 -8.30 6.51
N ASP A 350 12.02 -8.57 7.81
CA ASP A 350 12.25 -9.92 8.31
C ASP A 350 10.97 -10.77 8.28
N GLY A 351 9.81 -10.10 8.30
CA GLY A 351 8.51 -10.75 8.25
C GLY A 351 7.34 -9.77 8.27
N LEU A 352 6.17 -10.34 8.52
CA LEU A 352 4.91 -9.62 8.64
C LEU A 352 4.07 -10.24 9.75
N VAL A 353 3.44 -9.41 10.58
CA VAL A 353 2.50 -9.84 11.61
C VAL A 353 1.09 -9.75 11.04
N GLY A 354 0.42 -10.90 10.97
CA GLY A 354 -0.95 -11.01 10.47
C GLY A 354 -2.00 -11.13 11.58
N GLN A 355 -3.25 -11.32 11.17
CA GLN A 355 -4.42 -11.40 12.03
C GLN A 355 -4.44 -12.62 12.96
N ASN A 356 -3.69 -13.68 12.67
CA ASN A 356 -3.52 -14.80 13.61
C ASN A 356 -2.75 -14.42 14.89
N PHE A 357 -2.07 -13.27 14.90
CA PHE A 357 -1.54 -12.64 16.11
C PHE A 357 -2.42 -11.46 16.55
N LEU A 358 -2.75 -10.55 15.62
CA LEU A 358 -3.44 -9.30 15.96
C LEU A 358 -4.86 -9.51 16.52
N ASN A 359 -5.57 -10.58 16.11
CA ASN A 359 -6.92 -10.87 16.61
C ASN A 359 -6.97 -11.32 18.08
N HIS A 360 -5.83 -11.50 18.75
CA HIS A 360 -5.79 -11.77 20.19
C HIS A 360 -5.90 -10.49 21.05
N PHE A 361 -5.91 -9.33 20.41
CA PHE A 361 -5.84 -8.04 21.08
C PHE A 361 -6.87 -7.07 20.50
N ARG A 362 -7.40 -6.19 21.34
CA ARG A 362 -8.01 -4.96 20.84
C ARG A 362 -6.88 -4.09 20.30
N GLN A 363 -7.05 -3.60 19.07
CA GLN A 363 -6.00 -2.89 18.34
C GLN A 363 -6.39 -1.41 18.28
N HIS A 364 -5.52 -0.50 18.73
CA HIS A 364 -5.71 0.93 18.57
C HIS A 364 -4.54 1.55 17.82
N TRP A 365 -4.78 1.88 16.56
CA TRP A 365 -3.82 2.42 15.63
C TRP A 365 -3.95 3.94 15.59
N ARG A 366 -2.82 4.64 15.73
CA ARG A 366 -2.72 6.08 15.50
C ARG A 366 -1.63 6.35 14.50
N PHE A 367 -1.84 7.36 13.67
CA PHE A 367 -0.96 7.67 12.56
C PHE A 367 -0.52 9.12 12.65
N ALA A 368 0.77 9.37 12.46
CA ALA A 368 1.23 10.73 12.26
C ALA A 368 0.66 11.28 10.93
N PRO A 369 0.56 12.62 10.80
CA PRO A 369 0.17 13.23 9.55
C PRO A 369 1.01 12.70 8.38
N PRO A 370 0.39 12.30 7.26
CA PRO A 370 1.15 11.76 6.14
C PRO A 370 2.01 12.85 5.50
N ASN A 371 3.08 12.43 4.84
CA ASN A 371 3.88 13.31 4.00
C ASN A 371 3.08 13.74 2.73
N PRO A 372 3.60 14.64 1.88
CA PRO A 372 2.90 15.10 0.69
C PRO A 372 2.54 14.00 -0.34
N LEU A 373 3.15 12.81 -0.25
CA LEU A 373 2.79 11.65 -1.07
C LEU A 373 1.64 10.82 -0.47
N GLY A 374 1.13 11.20 0.69
CA GLY A 374 0.11 10.44 1.42
C GLY A 374 0.67 9.28 2.24
N ILE A 375 2.00 9.17 2.37
CA ILE A 375 2.67 8.09 3.09
C ILE A 375 2.78 8.47 4.56
N VAL A 376 2.37 7.56 5.44
CA VAL A 376 2.48 7.71 6.89
C VAL A 376 3.94 7.47 7.30
N PRO A 377 4.64 8.45 7.90
CA PRO A 377 6.05 8.30 8.27
C PRO A 377 6.23 7.55 9.59
N GLU A 378 5.27 7.65 10.50
CA GLU A 378 5.31 7.05 11.83
C GLU A 378 3.90 6.90 12.39
N GLY A 379 3.76 6.10 13.43
CA GLY A 379 2.50 5.91 14.13
C GLY A 379 2.70 5.20 15.45
N THR A 380 1.61 4.84 16.10
CA THR A 380 1.65 4.00 17.29
C THR A 380 0.54 2.96 17.27
N LEU A 381 0.79 1.86 17.96
CA LEU A 381 -0.18 0.79 18.17
C LEU A 381 -0.29 0.47 19.66
N GLU A 382 -1.50 0.48 20.19
CA GLU A 382 -1.79 -0.15 21.48
C GLU A 382 -2.47 -1.50 21.24
N LEU A 383 -2.00 -2.51 21.97
CA LEU A 383 -2.56 -3.86 21.97
C LEU A 383 -3.01 -4.20 23.39
N GLU A 384 -4.33 -4.24 23.60
CA GLU A 384 -4.91 -4.62 24.89
C GLU A 384 -5.32 -6.09 24.81
N ARG A 385 -4.77 -6.92 25.71
CA ARG A 385 -5.16 -8.34 25.80
C ARG A 385 -6.64 -8.42 26.17
N GLN A 386 -7.37 -9.22 25.41
CA GLN A 386 -8.82 -9.35 25.53
C GLN A 386 -9.27 -10.45 26.48
#